data_AF-A0A9P1BZP5-F1
#
_entry.id   AF-A0A9P1BZP5-F1
#
_cell.length_a   1.000
_cell.length_b   1.000
_cell.length_c   1.000
_cell.angle_alpha   90.00
_cell.angle_beta   90.00
_cell.angle_gamma   90.00
#
_symmetry.space_group_name_H-M   'P 1'
#
loop_
_entity.id
_entity.type
_entity.pdbx_description
1 polymer ?
#
loop_
_entity_poly.entity_id
_entity_poly.type
_entity_poly.pdbx_seq_one_letter_code
_entity_poly.pdbx_strand_id
1 'polypeptide(L)'
;MVLGVPLLDDLSDSKFLWACPHGNSKTCNSKRWKLPSQPCAESISTLNEWCQAMSTHLTLHWDFNFMDGSQLGRLGAVGPSELARAMDSSTNYKGQLNNLLHKLLRRPVVKGDVIYVLDSKRPFTASVWILAEALGGSEAGKFAGAACSGKKAAEQSAAARALEGLEELLNVRVAPVKAHRLPQLLSSNYKGQLVEQLQQLLGHTLMRGDVVFNTPTDSPPFVTSLEVNVMEEKKIVLSVACPNKKAAEQSAARAMVEQLQRDFSKELKTQNKSLMCGPMVPVFCCRVSVLLGDATICEAKSDALAFSSKQAAKESAAFLACDKLSTELEGSTGQIRLAEQIKHFCQELRPTSLALVESHIAIAQPHEVPRPVGLVI
;
A
#
# COMPACT_ATOMS: atom_id res chain seq x y z
N MET A 1 59.81 -13.81 -1.66
CA MET A 1 59.10 -13.99 -0.39
C MET A 1 57.88 -14.85 -0.69
N VAL A 2 57.97 -16.15 -0.41
CA VAL A 2 56.93 -17.14 -0.71
C VAL A 2 55.97 -17.15 0.47
N LEU A 3 54.70 -16.85 0.24
CA LEU A 3 53.64 -17.02 1.23
C LEU A 3 52.86 -18.30 0.87
N GLY A 4 52.97 -19.29 1.75
CA GLY A 4 52.41 -20.62 1.57
C GLY A 4 50.88 -20.65 1.70
N VAL A 5 50.28 -21.51 0.89
CA VAL A 5 48.87 -21.92 0.96
C VAL A 5 48.77 -23.06 1.99
N PRO A 6 47.89 -23.00 3.00
CA PRO A 6 47.58 -24.19 3.78
C PRO A 6 46.59 -25.06 3.01
N LEU A 7 47.03 -26.27 2.66
CA LEU A 7 46.17 -27.39 2.31
C LEU A 7 45.41 -27.83 3.56
N LEU A 8 44.08 -27.83 3.47
CA LEU A 8 43.18 -28.44 4.46
C LEU A 8 42.63 -29.73 3.82
N ASP A 9 43.27 -30.85 4.15
CA ASP A 9 42.73 -32.19 3.94
C ASP A 9 41.87 -32.57 5.16
N ASP A 10 40.78 -33.29 4.89
CA ASP A 10 39.76 -33.86 5.80
C ASP A 10 38.72 -32.92 6.46
N LEU A 11 37.52 -32.90 5.84
CA LEU A 11 36.28 -32.42 6.46
C LEU A 11 35.10 -33.32 6.04
N SER A 12 34.88 -34.42 6.76
CA SER A 12 33.64 -35.21 6.72
C SER A 12 32.62 -34.79 7.80
N ASP A 13 32.85 -33.67 8.50
CA ASP A 13 31.93 -33.12 9.50
C ASP A 13 31.76 -31.61 9.28
N SER A 14 30.66 -31.22 8.63
CA SER A 14 30.37 -29.83 8.25
C SER A 14 29.90 -28.99 9.44
N LYS A 15 30.87 -28.41 10.16
CA LYS A 15 30.68 -27.31 11.13
C LYS A 15 31.53 -26.12 10.69
N PHE A 16 30.89 -25.10 10.12
CA PHE A 16 31.58 -23.86 9.73
C PHE A 16 31.64 -22.88 10.91
N LEU A 17 32.85 -22.54 11.33
CA LEU A 17 33.15 -21.41 12.22
C LEU A 17 33.96 -20.41 11.40
N TRP A 18 33.42 -19.20 11.19
CA TRP A 18 34.16 -18.11 10.57
C TRP A 18 34.86 -17.28 11.66
N ALA A 19 36.17 -17.09 11.51
CA ALA A 19 36.94 -16.16 12.31
C ALA A 19 36.99 -14.80 11.61
N CYS A 20 36.65 -13.73 12.33
CA CYS A 20 36.76 -12.36 11.85
C CYS A 20 38.25 -12.03 11.62
N PRO A 21 38.66 -11.54 10.43
CA PRO A 21 40.07 -11.36 10.09
C PRO A 21 40.76 -10.20 10.83
N HIS A 22 40.01 -9.40 11.60
CA HIS A 22 40.56 -8.33 12.44
C HIS A 22 40.19 -8.59 13.90
N GLY A 23 41.18 -9.07 14.65
CA GLY A 23 41.05 -9.44 16.05
C GLY A 23 40.72 -8.25 16.94
N ASN A 24 39.44 -8.05 17.21
CA ASN A 24 38.98 -7.34 18.41
C ASN A 24 37.75 -8.06 18.98
N SER A 25 38.00 -8.93 19.96
CA SER A 25 37.13 -10.04 20.39
C SER A 25 36.02 -9.67 21.39
N LYS A 26 35.52 -8.43 21.41
CA LYS A 26 34.53 -8.01 22.44
C LYS A 26 33.08 -7.85 21.97
N THR A 27 32.77 -7.99 20.69
CA THR A 27 31.37 -7.88 20.20
C THR A 27 30.94 -8.98 19.23
N CYS A 28 31.79 -9.94 18.89
CA CYS A 28 31.41 -11.04 18.01
C CYS A 28 30.67 -12.12 18.83
N ASN A 29 29.36 -11.94 19.01
CA ASN A 29 28.50 -13.02 19.46
C ASN A 29 28.54 -14.11 18.38
N SER A 30 29.15 -15.25 18.69
CA SER A 30 29.10 -16.47 17.87
C SER A 30 27.68 -17.01 17.82
N LYS A 31 26.80 -16.34 17.06
CA LYS A 31 25.48 -16.87 16.75
C LYS A 31 25.67 -17.96 15.70
N ARG A 32 25.34 -19.18 16.11
CA ARG A 32 25.21 -20.33 15.23
C ARG A 32 24.08 -20.04 14.25
N TRP A 33 24.41 -19.88 12.98
CA TRP A 33 23.44 -19.72 11.91
C TRP A 33 22.68 -21.05 11.75
N LYS A 34 21.37 -21.04 12.00
CA LYS A 34 20.46 -22.08 11.54
C LYS A 34 19.64 -21.46 10.41
N LEU A 35 19.79 -21.99 9.20
CA LEU A 35 18.93 -21.61 8.08
C LEU A 35 17.47 -21.99 8.42
N PRO A 36 16.51 -21.08 8.24
CA PRO A 36 15.10 -21.38 8.43
C PRO A 36 14.62 -22.35 7.35
N SER A 37 13.76 -23.30 7.72
CA SER A 37 13.30 -24.37 6.82
C SER A 37 12.20 -23.94 5.83
N GLN A 38 11.82 -22.66 5.77
CA GLN A 38 10.79 -22.14 4.85
C GLN A 38 11.07 -20.69 4.43
N PRO A 39 10.80 -20.32 3.16
CA PRO A 39 10.89 -18.94 2.69
C PRO A 39 9.77 -18.12 3.35
N CYS A 40 10.16 -17.22 4.25
CA CYS A 40 9.27 -16.23 4.87
C CYS A 40 9.98 -14.87 4.87
N ALA A 41 9.38 -13.84 5.47
CA ALA A 41 9.88 -12.46 5.53
C ALA A 41 11.37 -12.29 5.92
N GLU A 42 11.97 -13.36 6.44
CA GLU A 42 13.40 -13.50 6.74
C GLU A 42 14.30 -13.50 5.48
N SER A 43 13.81 -13.74 4.28
CA SER A 43 14.63 -13.77 3.05
C SER A 43 15.26 -12.40 2.71
N ILE A 44 14.54 -11.30 2.95
CA ILE A 44 15.05 -9.93 2.75
C ILE A 44 16.08 -9.57 3.83
N SER A 45 15.82 -9.92 5.10
CA SER A 45 16.79 -9.70 6.17
C SER A 45 18.03 -10.56 5.95
N THR A 46 17.87 -11.80 5.49
CA THR A 46 18.99 -12.70 5.19
C THR A 46 19.83 -12.17 4.04
N LEU A 47 19.23 -11.61 2.98
CA LEU A 47 19.98 -10.98 1.91
C LEU A 47 20.75 -9.75 2.39
N ASN A 48 20.12 -8.88 3.19
CA ASN A 48 20.79 -7.72 3.80
C ASN A 48 21.95 -8.16 4.71
N GLU A 49 21.73 -9.15 5.58
CA GLU A 49 22.73 -9.69 6.49
C GLU A 49 23.87 -10.38 5.73
N TRP A 50 23.57 -11.08 4.66
CA TRP A 50 24.57 -11.70 3.78
C TRP A 50 25.42 -10.65 3.07
N CYS A 51 24.81 -9.60 2.50
CA CYS A 51 25.56 -8.49 1.89
C CYS A 51 26.49 -7.83 2.92
N GLN A 52 26.01 -7.63 4.16
CA GLN A 52 26.83 -7.08 5.25
C GLN A 52 27.96 -8.02 5.69
N ALA A 53 27.75 -9.34 5.66
CA ALA A 53 28.76 -10.33 6.06
C ALA A 53 29.85 -10.54 4.99
N MET A 54 29.49 -10.42 3.71
CA MET A 54 30.39 -10.68 2.59
C MET A 54 31.35 -9.53 2.28
N SER A 55 30.99 -8.28 2.61
CA SER A 55 31.85 -7.12 2.40
C SER A 55 31.31 -5.88 3.12
N THR A 56 32.19 -5.06 3.68
CA THR A 56 31.84 -3.74 4.24
C THR A 56 31.36 -2.73 3.19
N HIS A 57 31.37 -3.08 1.90
CA HIS A 57 31.12 -2.17 0.79
C HIS A 57 29.92 -2.53 -0.08
N LEU A 58 29.20 -3.63 0.21
CA LEU A 58 27.97 -3.97 -0.52
C LEU A 58 26.77 -3.27 0.11
N THR A 59 26.04 -2.48 -0.68
CA THR A 59 24.81 -1.82 -0.27
C THR A 59 23.66 -2.20 -1.19
N LEU A 60 22.48 -2.44 -0.61
CA LEU A 60 21.25 -2.74 -1.34
C LEU A 60 20.37 -1.51 -1.37
N HIS A 61 20.04 -1.04 -2.58
CA HIS A 61 19.09 0.04 -2.78
C HIS A 61 17.77 -0.54 -3.29
N TRP A 62 16.67 -0.23 -2.59
CA TRP A 62 15.34 -0.71 -2.94
C TRP A 62 14.50 0.46 -3.45
N ASP A 63 13.98 0.33 -4.66
CA ASP A 63 13.12 1.31 -5.30
C ASP A 63 11.73 0.70 -5.55
N PHE A 64 10.70 1.36 -5.01
CA PHE A 64 9.32 0.90 -5.06
C PHE A 64 8.53 1.78 -6.00
N ASN A 65 8.12 1.22 -7.13
CA ASN A 65 7.23 1.90 -8.05
C ASN A 65 5.82 1.34 -7.89
N PHE A 66 4.89 2.24 -7.58
CA PHE A 66 3.47 1.95 -7.63
C PHE A 66 3.00 2.23 -9.06
N MET A 67 2.65 1.18 -9.81
CA MET A 67 2.07 1.38 -11.12
C MET A 67 0.58 1.59 -10.96
N ASP A 68 0.12 2.80 -11.23
CA ASP A 68 -1.30 3.04 -11.44
C ASP A 68 -1.75 2.26 -12.70
N GLY A 69 -2.93 1.64 -12.65
CA GLY A 69 -3.39 0.69 -13.67
C GLY A 69 -3.61 1.33 -15.05
N SER A 70 -3.43 2.65 -15.17
CA SER A 70 -3.36 3.40 -16.42
C SER A 70 -2.21 2.94 -17.35
N GLN A 71 -1.14 2.32 -16.84
CA GLN A 71 -0.02 1.82 -17.65
C GLN A 71 -0.13 0.34 -18.08
N LEU A 72 -1.10 -0.40 -17.57
CA LEU A 72 -1.22 -1.86 -17.79
C LEU A 72 -1.89 -2.26 -19.11
N GLY A 73 -2.37 -1.30 -19.91
CA GLY A 73 -3.25 -1.53 -21.06
C GLY A 73 -2.63 -2.18 -22.32
N ARG A 74 -1.49 -2.88 -22.23
CA ARG A 74 -0.78 -3.43 -23.42
C ARG A 74 -0.41 -4.92 -23.39
N LEU A 75 -0.69 -5.67 -22.33
CA LEU A 75 -0.30 -7.09 -22.24
C LEU A 75 -1.51 -7.97 -21.87
N GLY A 76 -1.64 -9.11 -22.57
CA GLY A 76 -2.88 -9.85 -22.79
C GLY A 76 -3.57 -10.49 -21.56
N ALA A 77 -4.84 -10.84 -21.75
CA ALA A 77 -5.76 -11.31 -20.71
C ALA A 77 -5.52 -12.77 -20.28
N VAL A 78 -5.37 -12.99 -18.97
CA VAL A 78 -5.44 -14.30 -18.31
C VAL A 78 -6.76 -14.39 -17.54
N GLY A 79 -7.39 -15.58 -17.55
CA GLY A 79 -8.77 -15.79 -17.11
C GLY A 79 -9.01 -15.66 -15.59
N PRO A 80 -10.18 -15.13 -15.16
CA PRO A 80 -10.45 -14.70 -13.77
C PRO A 80 -10.87 -15.80 -12.76
N SER A 81 -10.93 -17.08 -13.14
CA SER A 81 -11.65 -18.09 -12.32
C SER A 81 -10.81 -18.79 -11.23
N GLU A 82 -9.48 -18.81 -11.34
CA GLU A 82 -8.61 -19.59 -10.43
C GLU A 82 -7.87 -18.74 -9.38
N LEU A 83 -7.66 -17.43 -9.65
CA LEU A 83 -7.05 -16.50 -8.70
C LEU A 83 -7.95 -16.18 -7.48
N ALA A 84 -9.26 -16.32 -7.62
CA ALA A 84 -10.22 -15.91 -6.59
C ALA A 84 -10.22 -16.80 -5.33
N ARG A 85 -9.69 -18.03 -5.40
CA ARG A 85 -9.73 -18.99 -4.26
C ARG A 85 -8.48 -18.99 -3.38
N ALA A 86 -7.38 -18.37 -3.82
CA ALA A 86 -6.13 -18.31 -3.05
C ALA A 86 -5.85 -16.93 -2.42
N MET A 87 -6.67 -15.91 -2.71
CA MET A 87 -6.45 -14.52 -2.25
C MET A 87 -7.06 -14.20 -0.86
N ASP A 88 -7.83 -15.10 -0.24
CA ASP A 88 -8.66 -14.77 0.92
C ASP A 88 -7.95 -14.80 2.29
N SER A 89 -6.66 -15.16 2.37
CA SER A 89 -5.98 -15.26 3.68
C SER A 89 -5.45 -13.93 4.24
N SER A 90 -5.52 -12.82 3.49
CA SER A 90 -4.96 -11.52 3.93
C SER A 90 -5.99 -10.44 4.25
N THR A 91 -7.27 -10.67 3.95
CA THR A 91 -8.30 -9.63 4.09
C THR A 91 -8.72 -9.51 5.56
N ASN A 92 -8.36 -8.38 6.19
CA ASN A 92 -8.69 -8.10 7.60
C ASN A 92 -10.12 -7.55 7.75
N TYR A 93 -11.12 -8.42 7.59
CA TYR A 93 -12.54 -8.07 7.72
C TYR A 93 -12.90 -7.50 9.09
N LYS A 94 -12.27 -7.95 10.18
CA LYS A 94 -12.44 -7.35 11.52
C LYS A 94 -12.07 -5.85 11.53
N GLY A 95 -10.96 -5.49 10.89
CA GLY A 95 -10.53 -4.10 10.77
C GLY A 95 -11.48 -3.27 9.91
N GLN A 96 -11.93 -3.83 8.78
CA GLN A 96 -12.90 -3.17 7.90
C GLN A 96 -14.25 -2.94 8.60
N LEU A 97 -14.77 -3.93 9.32
CA LEU A 97 -15.99 -3.81 10.12
C LEU A 97 -15.87 -2.70 11.16
N ASN A 98 -14.74 -2.64 11.87
CA ASN A 98 -14.50 -1.58 12.85
C ASN A 98 -14.49 -0.19 12.20
N ASN A 99 -13.84 -0.04 11.04
CA ASN A 99 -13.81 1.22 10.30
C ASN A 99 -15.21 1.64 9.82
N LEU A 100 -16.04 0.69 9.35
CA LEU A 100 -17.41 0.98 8.96
C LEU A 100 -18.22 1.45 10.16
N LEU A 101 -18.12 0.76 11.29
CA LEU A 101 -18.82 1.15 12.51
C LEU A 101 -18.38 2.53 13.03
N HIS A 102 -17.09 2.86 13.01
CA HIS A 102 -16.62 4.22 13.35
C HIS A 102 -17.33 5.30 12.50
N LYS A 103 -17.53 5.04 11.19
CA LYS A 103 -18.24 5.96 10.30
C LYS A 103 -19.73 6.06 10.63
N LEU A 104 -20.37 4.95 10.96
CA LEU A 104 -21.79 4.89 11.32
C LEU A 104 -22.09 5.57 12.66
N LEU A 105 -21.27 5.29 13.66
CA LEU A 105 -21.44 5.77 15.03
C LEU A 105 -21.03 7.22 15.21
N ARG A 106 -20.17 7.76 14.34
CA ARG A 106 -19.54 9.09 14.49
C ARG A 106 -18.82 9.26 15.83
N ARG A 107 -18.40 8.15 16.44
CA ARG A 107 -17.56 8.06 17.63
C ARG A 107 -16.64 6.84 17.52
N PRO A 108 -15.54 6.78 18.30
CA PRO A 108 -14.76 5.55 18.42
C PRO A 108 -15.64 4.37 18.86
N VAL A 109 -15.41 3.19 18.27
CA VAL A 109 -16.05 1.93 18.69
C VAL A 109 -15.47 1.53 20.04
N VAL A 110 -16.35 1.35 21.03
CA VAL A 110 -15.98 0.96 22.39
C VAL A 110 -16.22 -0.52 22.62
N LYS A 111 -15.58 -1.08 23.66
CA LYS A 111 -15.79 -2.48 24.05
C LYS A 111 -17.26 -2.69 24.42
N GLY A 112 -17.92 -3.61 23.72
CA GLY A 112 -19.35 -3.89 23.89
C GLY A 112 -20.21 -3.51 22.68
N ASP A 113 -19.74 -2.56 21.84
CA ASP A 113 -20.42 -2.23 20.58
C ASP A 113 -20.41 -3.44 19.62
N VAL A 114 -19.33 -4.22 19.63
CA VAL A 114 -19.12 -5.43 18.84
C VAL A 114 -18.69 -6.58 19.74
N ILE A 115 -19.43 -7.67 19.73
CA ILE A 115 -19.15 -8.87 20.51
C ILE A 115 -19.00 -10.05 19.56
N TYR A 116 -17.83 -10.71 19.60
CA TYR A 116 -17.59 -11.96 18.88
C TYR A 116 -17.91 -13.14 19.80
N VAL A 117 -18.82 -13.99 19.37
CA VAL A 117 -19.20 -15.23 20.06
C VAL A 117 -18.70 -16.41 19.22
N LEU A 118 -17.77 -17.18 19.77
CA LEU A 118 -17.16 -18.32 19.09
C LEU A 118 -17.73 -19.64 19.63
N ASP A 119 -18.21 -20.51 18.75
CA ASP A 119 -18.48 -21.90 19.09
C ASP A 119 -17.17 -22.70 19.02
N SER A 120 -16.85 -23.38 20.14
CA SER A 120 -15.62 -24.16 20.26
C SER A 120 -15.71 -25.55 19.61
N LYS A 121 -16.89 -25.95 19.12
CA LYS A 121 -17.06 -27.20 18.38
C LYS A 121 -16.37 -27.10 17.02
N ARG A 122 -15.73 -28.19 16.57
CA ARG A 122 -15.16 -28.28 15.23
C ARG A 122 -16.22 -28.80 14.24
N PRO A 123 -16.35 -28.22 13.03
CA PRO A 123 -15.62 -27.04 12.53
C PRO A 123 -16.01 -25.74 13.28
N PHE A 124 -15.05 -24.84 13.50
CA PHE A 124 -15.27 -23.63 14.31
C PHE A 124 -16.24 -22.69 13.60
N THR A 125 -17.24 -22.19 14.32
CA THR A 125 -18.15 -21.14 13.84
C THR A 125 -18.08 -19.94 14.77
N ALA A 126 -18.24 -18.73 14.22
CA ALA A 126 -18.31 -17.51 15.00
C ALA A 126 -19.54 -16.69 14.61
N SER A 127 -20.07 -15.92 15.54
CA SER A 127 -21.12 -14.92 15.31
C SER A 127 -20.65 -13.56 15.83
N VAL A 128 -21.01 -12.50 15.13
CA VAL A 128 -20.81 -11.11 15.54
C VAL A 128 -22.13 -10.53 15.97
N TRP A 129 -22.16 -9.93 17.16
CA TRP A 129 -23.32 -9.23 17.69
C TRP A 129 -22.96 -7.74 17.75
N ILE A 130 -23.77 -6.91 17.12
CA ILE A 130 -23.60 -5.45 17.09
C ILE A 130 -24.78 -4.85 17.85
N LEU A 131 -24.48 -4.09 18.91
CA LEU A 131 -25.51 -3.60 19.84
C LEU A 131 -26.51 -2.67 19.13
N ALA A 132 -27.80 -2.78 19.46
CA ALA A 132 -28.88 -2.00 18.84
C ALA A 132 -28.66 -0.48 18.97
N GLU A 133 -28.18 -0.05 20.15
CA GLU A 133 -27.84 1.33 20.47
C GLU A 133 -26.76 1.89 19.53
N ALA A 134 -25.84 1.05 19.08
CA ALA A 134 -24.83 1.42 18.12
C ALA A 134 -25.49 1.68 16.75
N LEU A 135 -26.44 0.86 16.32
CA LEU A 135 -27.09 1.02 15.01
C LEU A 135 -28.25 2.03 15.00
N GLY A 136 -28.55 2.66 16.14
CA GLY A 136 -29.70 3.56 16.28
C GLY A 136 -31.04 2.85 16.05
N GLY A 137 -31.10 1.53 16.28
CA GLY A 137 -32.28 0.68 16.10
C GLY A 137 -32.72 0.04 17.42
N SER A 138 -33.87 -0.62 17.42
CA SER A 138 -34.35 -1.35 18.61
C SER A 138 -33.77 -2.77 18.72
N GLU A 139 -33.18 -3.32 17.67
CA GLU A 139 -32.67 -4.69 17.65
C GLU A 139 -31.17 -4.77 17.38
N ALA A 140 -30.48 -5.65 18.11
CA ALA A 140 -29.07 -5.91 17.91
C ALA A 140 -28.87 -6.75 16.64
N GLY A 141 -27.95 -6.32 15.77
CA GLY A 141 -27.60 -7.06 14.56
C GLY A 141 -26.77 -8.29 14.91
N LYS A 142 -27.28 -9.49 14.61
CA LYS A 142 -26.56 -10.76 14.79
C LYS A 142 -26.20 -11.36 13.44
N PHE A 143 -24.91 -11.56 13.21
CA PHE A 143 -24.36 -12.05 11.95
C PHE A 143 -23.55 -13.32 12.19
N ALA A 144 -23.97 -14.44 11.62
CA ALA A 144 -23.26 -15.71 11.74
C ALA A 144 -22.33 -15.91 10.54
N GLY A 145 -21.05 -16.21 10.82
CA GLY A 145 -20.05 -16.58 9.83
C GLY A 145 -20.16 -18.04 9.39
N ALA A 146 -19.41 -18.39 8.34
CA ALA A 146 -19.29 -19.78 7.89
C ALA A 146 -18.43 -20.62 8.85
N ALA A 147 -18.57 -21.94 8.77
CA ALA A 147 -17.73 -22.88 9.51
C ALA A 147 -16.32 -22.92 8.90
N CYS A 148 -15.29 -22.74 9.73
CA CYS A 148 -13.90 -22.69 9.31
C CYS A 148 -13.01 -23.66 10.09
N SER A 149 -11.83 -23.96 9.54
CA SER A 149 -10.84 -24.86 10.16
C SER A 149 -10.16 -24.28 11.41
N GLY A 150 -10.16 -22.95 11.56
CA GLY A 150 -9.52 -22.26 12.68
C GLY A 150 -10.37 -21.12 13.25
N LYS A 151 -10.17 -20.83 14.54
CA LYS A 151 -10.91 -19.80 15.30
C LYS A 151 -10.82 -18.41 14.65
N LYS A 152 -9.61 -18.00 14.24
CA LYS A 152 -9.37 -16.70 13.58
C LYS A 152 -10.13 -16.60 12.24
N ALA A 153 -10.15 -17.67 11.45
CA ALA A 153 -10.85 -17.69 10.17
C ALA A 153 -12.37 -17.61 10.37
N ALA A 154 -12.92 -18.31 11.38
CA ALA A 154 -14.33 -18.22 11.73
C ALA A 154 -14.73 -16.78 12.12
N GLU A 155 -13.91 -16.10 12.94
CA GLU A 155 -14.15 -14.69 13.30
C GLU A 155 -14.11 -13.74 12.10
N GLN A 156 -13.14 -13.92 11.18
CA GLN A 156 -13.06 -13.11 9.96
C GLN A 156 -14.27 -13.34 9.06
N SER A 157 -14.71 -14.60 8.92
CA SER A 157 -15.92 -14.94 8.16
C SER A 157 -17.17 -14.29 8.77
N ALA A 158 -17.31 -14.30 10.09
CA ALA A 158 -18.42 -13.63 10.77
C ALA A 158 -18.37 -12.10 10.61
N ALA A 159 -17.18 -11.50 10.62
CA ALA A 159 -16.99 -10.08 10.34
C ALA A 159 -17.37 -9.70 8.89
N ALA A 160 -17.02 -10.55 7.92
CA ALA A 160 -17.39 -10.36 6.52
C ALA A 160 -18.92 -10.36 6.33
N ARG A 161 -19.62 -11.32 6.96
CA ARG A 161 -21.11 -11.38 6.93
C ARG A 161 -21.76 -10.18 7.61
N ALA A 162 -21.13 -9.64 8.66
CA ALA A 162 -21.61 -8.41 9.30
C ALA A 162 -21.44 -7.17 8.41
N LEU A 163 -20.32 -7.06 7.69
CA LEU A 163 -20.10 -5.99 6.71
C LEU A 163 -21.18 -5.99 5.63
N GLU A 164 -21.41 -7.14 4.99
CA GLU A 164 -22.43 -7.29 3.95
C GLU A 164 -23.82 -6.85 4.45
N GLY A 165 -24.23 -7.33 5.63
CA GLY A 165 -25.54 -6.98 6.19
C GLY A 165 -25.66 -5.50 6.57
N LEU A 166 -24.58 -4.87 7.05
CA LEU A 166 -24.59 -3.43 7.35
C LEU A 166 -24.62 -2.58 6.08
N GLU A 167 -23.88 -2.97 5.04
CA GLU A 167 -23.91 -2.29 3.74
C GLU A 167 -25.30 -2.39 3.09
N GLU A 168 -25.97 -3.54 3.20
CA GLU A 168 -27.35 -3.70 2.75
C GLU A 168 -28.30 -2.78 3.51
N LEU A 169 -28.18 -2.70 4.85
CA LEU A 169 -28.98 -1.76 5.66
C LEU A 169 -28.75 -0.30 5.29
N LEU A 170 -27.53 0.05 4.89
CA LEU A 170 -27.21 1.40 4.41
C LEU A 170 -27.80 1.66 3.03
N ASN A 171 -27.76 0.69 2.12
CA ASN A 171 -28.33 0.81 0.78
C ASN A 171 -29.87 0.84 0.80
N VAL A 172 -30.53 0.08 1.69
CA VAL A 172 -32.00 0.09 1.83
C VAL A 172 -32.50 1.46 2.30
N ARG A 173 -31.71 2.19 3.10
CA ARG A 173 -32.03 3.57 3.49
C ARG A 173 -31.86 4.57 2.34
N VAL A 174 -31.21 4.17 1.24
CA VAL A 174 -31.17 4.91 -0.03
C VAL A 174 -32.19 4.32 -1.02
N ALA A 175 -33.43 4.08 -0.57
CA ALA A 175 -34.54 4.19 -1.52
C ALA A 175 -34.42 5.56 -2.20
N PRO A 176 -34.55 5.67 -3.54
CA PRO A 176 -34.45 6.95 -4.23
C PRO A 176 -35.59 7.83 -3.72
N VAL A 177 -35.30 8.62 -2.69
CA VAL A 177 -36.23 9.59 -2.18
C VAL A 177 -36.44 10.53 -3.35
N LYS A 178 -37.62 10.47 -3.97
CA LYS A 178 -38.06 11.40 -5.02
C LYS A 178 -37.66 12.79 -4.58
N ALA A 179 -36.56 13.31 -5.12
CA ALA A 179 -35.86 14.53 -4.72
C ALA A 179 -36.43 15.14 -3.42
N HIS A 180 -36.23 14.47 -2.27
CA HIS A 180 -36.50 15.16 -1.02
C HIS A 180 -35.50 16.30 -0.98
N ARG A 181 -36.04 17.53 -1.03
CA ARG A 181 -35.35 18.73 -0.61
C ARG A 181 -34.52 18.35 0.61
N LEU A 182 -33.19 18.48 0.49
CA LEU A 182 -32.26 18.53 1.61
C LEU A 182 -32.98 19.21 2.78
N PRO A 183 -32.97 18.60 4.00
CA PRO A 183 -33.69 19.12 5.13
C PRO A 183 -33.45 20.61 5.18
N GLN A 184 -34.54 21.37 5.09
CA GLN A 184 -34.57 22.82 5.21
C GLN A 184 -34.02 23.11 6.62
N LEU A 185 -32.70 23.18 6.73
CA LEU A 185 -31.95 23.57 7.92
C LEU A 185 -32.33 25.03 8.13
N LEU A 186 -33.40 25.23 8.89
CA LEU A 186 -34.07 26.49 9.21
C LEU A 186 -33.22 27.39 10.13
N SER A 187 -31.90 27.24 10.13
CA SER A 187 -30.97 28.25 10.61
C SER A 187 -29.82 28.36 9.61
N SER A 188 -29.93 29.38 8.75
CA SER A 188 -29.10 29.70 7.59
C SER A 188 -27.68 30.17 7.95
N ASN A 189 -26.92 29.36 8.69
CA ASN A 189 -25.51 29.63 8.96
C ASN A 189 -24.61 28.95 7.92
N TYR A 190 -24.67 29.44 6.69
CA TYR A 190 -23.81 28.99 5.59
C TYR A 190 -22.32 29.25 5.86
N LYS A 191 -21.97 30.24 6.69
CA LYS A 191 -20.58 30.43 7.14
C LYS A 191 -20.07 29.21 7.92
N GLY A 192 -20.86 28.69 8.87
CA GLY A 192 -20.51 27.49 9.62
C GLY A 192 -20.45 26.24 8.73
N GLN A 193 -21.45 26.06 7.86
CA GLN A 193 -21.49 24.93 6.92
C GLN A 193 -20.31 24.92 5.95
N LEU A 194 -19.89 26.10 5.46
CA LEU A 194 -18.72 26.23 4.60
C LEU A 194 -17.45 25.76 5.31
N VAL A 195 -17.23 26.21 6.55
CA VAL A 195 -16.07 25.81 7.35
C VAL A 195 -16.06 24.30 7.59
N GLU A 196 -17.20 23.73 7.97
CA GLU A 196 -17.33 22.29 8.19
C GLU A 196 -17.03 21.48 6.92
N GLN A 197 -17.58 21.88 5.78
CA GLN A 197 -17.33 21.20 4.50
C GLN A 197 -15.86 21.30 4.08
N LEU A 198 -15.24 22.46 4.24
CA LEU A 198 -13.82 22.63 3.91
C LEU A 198 -12.92 21.78 4.82
N GLN A 199 -13.18 21.73 6.13
CA GLN A 199 -12.44 20.86 7.05
C GLN A 199 -12.59 19.37 6.71
N GLN A 200 -13.80 18.95 6.33
CA GLN A 200 -14.06 17.58 5.88
C GLN A 200 -13.30 17.23 4.59
N LEU A 201 -13.22 18.18 3.64
CA LEU A 201 -12.52 17.98 2.38
C LEU A 201 -10.99 17.94 2.55
N LEU A 202 -10.44 18.78 3.41
CA LEU A 202 -8.99 18.92 3.58
C LEU A 202 -8.39 17.98 4.62
N GLY A 203 -9.22 17.46 5.54
CA GLY A 203 -8.76 16.58 6.62
C GLY A 203 -7.96 17.29 7.72
N HIS A 204 -7.95 18.63 7.76
CA HIS A 204 -7.32 19.42 8.81
C HIS A 204 -8.17 20.63 9.22
N THR A 205 -7.85 21.23 10.37
CA THR A 205 -8.49 22.45 10.85
C THR A 205 -8.11 23.65 9.99
N LEU A 206 -9.07 24.53 9.70
CA LEU A 206 -8.83 25.78 8.98
C LEU A 206 -8.20 26.83 9.91
N MET A 207 -7.27 27.60 9.37
CA MET A 207 -6.58 28.71 10.02
C MET A 207 -7.20 30.06 9.64
N ARG A 208 -6.88 31.10 10.42
CA ARG A 208 -7.28 32.48 10.10
C ARG A 208 -6.55 32.92 8.83
N GLY A 209 -7.30 33.12 7.75
CA GLY A 209 -6.77 33.49 6.43
C GLY A 209 -7.13 32.48 5.34
N ASP A 210 -7.52 31.27 5.74
CA ASP A 210 -7.99 30.22 4.82
C ASP A 210 -9.31 30.59 4.14
N VAL A 211 -10.16 31.32 4.86
CA VAL A 211 -11.45 31.83 4.40
C VAL A 211 -11.55 33.30 4.77
N VAL A 212 -11.58 34.18 3.77
CA VAL A 212 -11.59 35.65 3.95
C VAL A 212 -12.86 36.23 3.35
N PHE A 213 -13.62 36.97 4.16
CA PHE A 213 -14.78 37.73 3.71
C PHE A 213 -14.42 39.22 3.62
N ASN A 214 -14.57 39.80 2.44
CA ASN A 214 -14.36 41.23 2.20
C ASN A 214 -15.68 41.89 1.78
N THR A 215 -16.21 42.77 2.63
CA THR A 215 -17.47 43.50 2.38
C THR A 215 -17.19 45.00 2.43
N PRO A 216 -17.23 45.72 1.28
CA PRO A 216 -17.10 47.17 1.26
C PRO A 216 -18.12 47.85 2.18
N THR A 217 -17.75 48.99 2.74
CA THR A 217 -18.56 49.65 3.79
C THR A 217 -19.46 50.76 3.24
N ASP A 218 -19.38 51.06 1.95
CA ASP A 218 -19.66 52.42 1.48
C ASP A 218 -21.16 52.76 1.34
N SER A 219 -22.05 51.78 1.22
CA SER A 219 -23.51 51.90 1.40
C SER A 219 -24.21 50.63 0.89
N PRO A 220 -25.46 50.34 1.30
CA PRO A 220 -26.25 49.32 0.64
C PRO A 220 -26.50 49.68 -0.85
N PRO A 221 -26.57 48.67 -1.74
CA PRO A 221 -26.55 47.24 -1.44
C PRO A 221 -25.15 46.69 -1.12
N PHE A 222 -25.07 45.81 -0.12
CA PHE A 222 -23.81 45.18 0.27
C PHE A 222 -23.50 43.99 -0.63
N VAL A 223 -22.27 43.93 -1.14
CA VAL A 223 -21.71 42.79 -1.86
C VAL A 223 -20.46 42.31 -1.12
N THR A 224 -20.39 41.02 -0.84
CA THR A 224 -19.25 40.40 -0.16
C THR A 224 -18.46 39.54 -1.14
N SER A 225 -17.15 39.76 -1.22
CA SER A 225 -16.22 38.83 -1.85
C SER A 225 -15.74 37.82 -0.81
N LEU A 226 -15.86 36.54 -1.13
CA LEU A 226 -15.36 35.43 -0.32
C LEU A 226 -14.19 34.76 -1.04
N GLU A 227 -13.03 34.77 -0.40
CA GLU A 227 -11.81 34.11 -0.89
C GLU A 227 -11.50 32.87 -0.05
N VAL A 228 -11.23 31.75 -0.71
CA VAL A 228 -10.82 30.48 -0.09
C VAL A 228 -9.42 30.12 -0.59
N ASN A 229 -8.44 30.13 0.32
CA ASN A 229 -6.99 30.04 0.04
C ASN A 229 -6.37 28.66 0.35
N VAL A 230 -7.20 27.65 0.59
CA VAL A 230 -6.77 26.31 1.03
C VAL A 230 -6.76 25.26 -0.08
N MET A 231 -7.30 25.60 -1.24
CA MET A 231 -7.24 24.75 -2.43
C MET A 231 -6.00 25.10 -3.24
N GLU A 232 -5.55 24.19 -4.09
CA GLU A 232 -4.40 24.39 -5.00
C GLU A 232 -4.57 25.67 -5.85
N GLU A 233 -5.82 25.99 -6.20
CA GLU A 233 -6.22 27.24 -6.82
C GLU A 233 -7.04 28.10 -5.86
N LYS A 234 -6.68 29.38 -5.75
CA LYS A 234 -7.46 30.36 -4.99
C LYS A 234 -8.85 30.53 -5.62
N LYS A 235 -9.90 30.19 -4.87
CA LYS A 235 -11.30 30.38 -5.31
C LYS A 235 -11.88 31.65 -4.73
N ILE A 236 -12.51 32.45 -5.58
CA ILE A 236 -13.17 33.70 -5.21
C ILE A 236 -14.64 33.64 -5.66
N VAL A 237 -15.55 33.93 -4.74
CA VAL A 237 -17.00 33.97 -5.00
C VAL A 237 -17.58 35.28 -4.50
N LEU A 238 -18.38 35.93 -5.34
CA LEU A 238 -19.08 37.16 -5.00
C LEU A 238 -20.51 36.84 -4.54
N SER A 239 -20.97 37.50 -3.47
CA SER A 239 -22.37 37.45 -3.05
C SER A 239 -23.29 38.17 -4.04
N VAL A 240 -24.58 37.88 -3.95
CA VAL A 240 -25.58 38.82 -4.50
C VAL A 240 -25.66 40.07 -3.64
N ALA A 241 -26.11 41.18 -4.25
CA ALA A 241 -26.44 42.42 -3.57
C ALA A 241 -27.48 42.18 -2.46
N CYS A 242 -27.11 42.46 -1.21
CA CYS A 242 -27.95 42.18 -0.03
C CYS A 242 -28.21 43.46 0.80
N PRO A 243 -29.31 43.51 1.58
CA PRO A 243 -29.67 44.70 2.35
C PRO A 243 -28.76 44.96 3.56
N ASN A 244 -28.01 43.96 4.02
CA ASN A 244 -27.07 44.09 5.13
C ASN A 244 -25.82 43.24 4.93
N LYS A 245 -24.72 43.62 5.60
CA LYS A 245 -23.42 42.93 5.51
C LYS A 245 -23.51 41.44 5.85
N LYS A 246 -24.24 41.08 6.92
CA LYS A 246 -24.38 39.67 7.34
C LYS A 246 -25.07 38.81 6.27
N ALA A 247 -26.10 39.33 5.61
CA ALA A 247 -26.80 38.66 4.53
C ALA A 247 -25.89 38.50 3.29
N ALA A 248 -25.10 39.51 2.95
CA ALA A 248 -24.10 39.43 1.88
C ALA A 248 -23.07 38.32 2.16
N GLU A 249 -22.53 38.26 3.39
CA GLU A 249 -21.60 37.22 3.79
C GLU A 249 -22.21 35.81 3.75
N GLN A 250 -23.44 35.63 4.26
CA GLN A 250 -24.14 34.34 4.20
C GLN A 250 -24.46 33.95 2.74
N SER A 251 -24.77 34.93 1.88
CA SER A 251 -24.97 34.70 0.45
C SER A 251 -23.69 34.25 -0.25
N ALA A 252 -22.54 34.88 0.04
CA ALA A 252 -21.25 34.44 -0.51
C ALA A 252 -20.90 33.01 -0.04
N ALA A 253 -21.08 32.74 1.26
CA ALA A 253 -20.82 31.41 1.82
C ALA A 253 -21.71 30.33 1.20
N ARG A 254 -23.00 30.63 0.99
CA ARG A 254 -23.93 29.74 0.29
C ARG A 254 -23.48 29.44 -1.14
N ALA A 255 -23.12 30.48 -1.90
CA ALA A 255 -22.67 30.32 -3.28
C ALA A 255 -21.40 29.45 -3.37
N MET A 256 -20.48 29.60 -2.42
CA MET A 256 -19.28 28.75 -2.34
C MET A 256 -19.61 27.29 -1.99
N VAL A 257 -20.49 27.04 -1.02
CA VAL A 257 -20.95 25.68 -0.69
C VAL A 257 -21.60 25.00 -1.90
N GLU A 258 -22.48 25.70 -2.61
CA GLU A 258 -23.12 25.19 -3.82
C GLU A 258 -22.10 24.95 -4.96
N GLN A 259 -21.00 25.70 -5.00
CA GLN A 259 -19.90 25.46 -5.95
C GLN A 259 -19.08 24.23 -5.58
N LEU A 260 -18.68 24.07 -4.30
CA LEU A 260 -17.94 22.90 -3.82
C LEU A 260 -18.72 21.60 -4.07
N GLN A 261 -20.03 21.60 -3.82
CA GLN A 261 -20.90 20.45 -4.09
C GLN A 261 -20.94 20.08 -5.58
N ARG A 262 -20.95 21.08 -6.47
CA ARG A 262 -20.90 20.86 -7.92
C ARG A 262 -19.55 20.31 -8.36
N ASP A 263 -18.46 20.84 -7.84
CA ASP A 263 -17.10 20.40 -8.17
C ASP A 263 -16.88 18.94 -7.72
N PHE A 264 -17.29 18.60 -6.49
CA PHE A 264 -17.21 17.24 -5.97
C PHE A 264 -18.03 16.24 -6.79
N SER A 265 -19.24 16.64 -7.22
CA SER A 265 -20.09 15.82 -8.07
C SER A 265 -19.48 15.58 -9.46
N LYS A 266 -18.71 16.53 -9.99
CA LYS A 266 -17.98 16.35 -11.25
C LYS A 266 -16.80 15.41 -11.07
N GLU A 267 -16.03 15.58 -9.99
CA GLU A 267 -14.88 14.73 -9.71
C GLU A 267 -15.27 13.27 -9.51
N LEU A 268 -16.34 13.00 -8.75
CA LEU A 268 -16.90 11.65 -8.61
C LEU A 268 -17.33 11.05 -9.96
N LYS A 269 -17.92 11.85 -10.85
CA LYS A 269 -18.30 11.38 -12.19
C LYS A 269 -17.07 11.10 -13.05
N THR A 270 -16.03 11.91 -12.95
CA THR A 270 -14.76 11.71 -13.67
C THR A 270 -14.04 10.46 -13.16
N GLN A 271 -13.95 10.28 -11.84
CA GLN A 271 -13.40 9.06 -11.23
C GLN A 271 -14.20 7.82 -11.62
N ASN A 272 -15.54 7.86 -11.51
CA ASN A 272 -16.39 6.73 -11.90
C ASN A 272 -16.31 6.40 -13.39
N LYS A 273 -16.15 7.41 -14.26
CA LYS A 273 -15.94 7.18 -15.70
C LYS A 273 -14.57 6.56 -15.98
N SER A 274 -13.55 6.84 -15.16
CA SER A 274 -12.25 6.17 -15.20
C SER A 274 -12.29 4.74 -14.61
N LEU A 275 -13.18 4.49 -13.64
CA LEU A 275 -13.39 3.21 -12.95
C LEU A 275 -14.26 2.21 -13.72
N MET A 276 -14.66 2.51 -14.96
CA MET A 276 -15.29 1.53 -15.85
C MET A 276 -14.28 0.52 -16.44
N CYS A 277 -12.98 0.65 -16.14
CA CYS A 277 -12.06 -0.49 -16.12
C CYS A 277 -12.16 -1.12 -14.72
N GLY A 278 -12.45 -2.43 -14.64
CA GLY A 278 -12.78 -3.17 -13.40
C GLY A 278 -11.80 -2.99 -12.22
N PRO A 279 -12.13 -3.55 -11.04
CA PRO A 279 -11.41 -3.25 -9.79
C PRO A 279 -9.90 -3.39 -9.97
N MET A 280 -9.19 -2.25 -9.95
CA MET A 280 -7.75 -2.21 -10.07
C MET A 280 -7.15 -2.84 -8.81
N VAL A 281 -6.71 -4.08 -8.93
CA VAL A 281 -5.84 -4.70 -7.92
C VAL A 281 -4.52 -3.92 -7.97
N PRO A 282 -4.05 -3.33 -6.86
CA PRO A 282 -2.78 -2.62 -6.85
C PRO A 282 -1.67 -3.61 -7.22
N VAL A 283 -0.94 -3.33 -8.30
CA VAL A 283 0.18 -4.16 -8.72
C VAL A 283 1.47 -3.52 -8.22
N PHE A 284 2.26 -4.29 -7.49
CA PHE A 284 3.50 -3.82 -6.91
C PHE A 284 4.68 -4.25 -7.77
N CYS A 285 5.54 -3.29 -8.12
CA CYS A 285 6.82 -3.56 -8.74
C CYS A 285 7.94 -3.09 -7.80
N CYS A 286 8.94 -3.96 -7.61
CA CYS A 286 10.11 -3.67 -6.81
C CYS A 286 11.35 -3.75 -7.71
N ARG A 287 12.25 -2.79 -7.53
CA ARG A 287 13.55 -2.77 -8.18
C ARG A 287 14.61 -2.79 -7.09
N VAL A 288 15.60 -3.64 -7.23
CA VAL A 288 16.73 -3.74 -6.30
C VAL A 288 18.02 -3.55 -7.08
N SER A 289 18.87 -2.69 -6.56
CA SER A 289 20.20 -2.43 -7.08
C SER A 289 21.22 -2.85 -6.04
N VAL A 290 22.17 -3.69 -6.44
CA VAL A 290 23.30 -4.12 -5.61
C VAL A 290 24.50 -3.27 -6.00
N LEU A 291 25.00 -2.47 -5.05
CA LEU A 291 26.14 -1.58 -5.27
C LEU A 291 27.36 -2.07 -4.51
N LEU A 292 28.55 -1.87 -5.09
CA LEU A 292 29.84 -2.01 -4.42
C LEU A 292 30.55 -0.66 -4.43
N GLY A 293 30.53 0.03 -3.28
CA GLY A 293 30.79 1.46 -3.24
C GLY A 293 29.73 2.23 -4.05
N ASP A 294 30.17 3.10 -4.96
CA ASP A 294 29.27 3.89 -5.82
C ASP A 294 28.91 3.19 -7.14
N ALA A 295 29.51 2.03 -7.43
CA ALA A 295 29.26 1.30 -8.67
C ALA A 295 28.11 0.31 -8.50
N THR A 296 27.11 0.36 -9.39
CA THR A 296 26.04 -0.65 -9.45
C THR A 296 26.59 -1.91 -10.12
N ILE A 297 26.66 -3.02 -9.38
CA ILE A 297 27.08 -4.32 -9.91
C ILE A 297 25.93 -4.99 -10.65
N CYS A 298 24.76 -5.04 -10.01
CA CYS A 298 23.59 -5.62 -10.64
C CYS A 298 22.31 -4.88 -10.26
N GLU A 299 21.36 -4.91 -11.19
CA GLU A 299 20.03 -4.37 -11.02
C GLU A 299 19.02 -5.42 -11.48
N ALA A 300 18.02 -5.66 -10.65
CA ALA A 300 16.92 -6.57 -10.93
C ALA A 300 15.57 -5.91 -10.60
N LYS A 301 14.56 -6.21 -11.41
CA LYS A 301 13.22 -5.66 -11.28
C LYS A 301 12.22 -6.82 -11.27
N SER A 302 11.34 -6.86 -10.28
CA SER A 302 10.23 -7.81 -10.26
C SER A 302 9.29 -7.51 -11.42
N ASP A 303 8.77 -8.55 -12.08
CA ASP A 303 7.81 -8.34 -13.16
C ASP A 303 6.59 -7.56 -12.66
N ALA A 304 6.27 -6.46 -13.34
CA ALA A 304 5.33 -5.44 -12.88
C ALA A 304 3.87 -5.89 -12.95
N LEU A 305 3.60 -7.12 -13.41
CA LEU A 305 2.25 -7.67 -13.59
C LEU A 305 1.87 -8.73 -12.55
N ALA A 306 2.81 -9.19 -11.71
CA ALA A 306 2.64 -10.48 -11.02
C ALA A 306 2.27 -10.39 -9.54
N PHE A 307 2.41 -9.23 -8.88
CA PHE A 307 2.38 -9.19 -7.42
C PHE A 307 1.28 -8.32 -6.84
N SER A 308 0.37 -8.97 -6.10
CA SER A 308 -0.70 -8.35 -5.30
C SER A 308 -0.23 -7.82 -3.94
N SER A 309 1.05 -8.03 -3.58
CA SER A 309 1.63 -7.50 -2.34
C SER A 309 3.04 -6.95 -2.53
N LYS A 310 3.37 -5.89 -1.78
CA LYS A 310 4.72 -5.30 -1.75
C LYS A 310 5.78 -6.33 -1.38
N GLN A 311 5.47 -7.23 -0.44
CA GLN A 311 6.41 -8.22 0.06
C GLN A 311 6.77 -9.24 -1.02
N ALA A 312 5.78 -9.75 -1.76
CA ALA A 312 6.02 -10.68 -2.85
C ALA A 312 6.85 -10.04 -3.98
N ALA A 313 6.60 -8.77 -4.30
CA ALA A 313 7.42 -8.02 -5.26
C ALA A 313 8.88 -7.88 -4.80
N LYS A 314 9.11 -7.60 -3.50
CA LYS A 314 10.47 -7.55 -2.93
C LYS A 314 11.18 -8.88 -3.02
N GLU A 315 10.52 -9.97 -2.61
CA GLU A 315 11.10 -11.31 -2.63
C GLU A 315 11.45 -11.75 -4.06
N SER A 316 10.60 -11.43 -5.02
CA SER A 316 10.89 -11.67 -6.44
C SER A 316 12.08 -10.84 -6.95
N ALA A 317 12.12 -9.53 -6.66
CA ALA A 317 13.25 -8.68 -7.06
C ALA A 317 14.56 -9.14 -6.41
N ALA A 318 14.52 -9.51 -5.13
CA ALA A 318 15.66 -10.04 -4.37
C ALA A 318 16.20 -11.32 -5.03
N PHE A 319 15.32 -12.27 -5.34
CA PHE A 319 15.68 -13.53 -5.99
C PHE A 319 16.37 -13.28 -7.34
N LEU A 320 15.78 -12.43 -8.19
CA LEU A 320 16.34 -12.06 -9.49
C LEU A 320 17.71 -11.35 -9.36
N ALA A 321 17.90 -10.55 -8.32
CA ALA A 321 19.17 -9.89 -8.06
C ALA A 321 20.27 -10.88 -7.68
N CYS A 322 19.95 -11.85 -6.82
CA CYS A 322 20.89 -12.88 -6.42
C CYS A 322 21.27 -13.79 -7.60
N ASP A 323 20.29 -14.17 -8.44
CA ASP A 323 20.53 -14.97 -9.64
C ASP A 323 21.47 -14.23 -10.61
N LYS A 324 21.16 -12.96 -10.91
CA LYS A 324 22.00 -12.12 -11.77
C LYS A 324 23.40 -11.90 -11.19
N LEU A 325 23.50 -11.66 -9.88
CA LEU A 325 24.78 -11.49 -9.20
C LEU A 325 25.63 -12.76 -9.29
N SER A 326 25.01 -13.94 -9.15
CA SER A 326 25.70 -15.22 -9.34
C SER A 326 26.31 -15.33 -10.74
N THR A 327 25.56 -14.98 -11.78
CA THR A 327 26.05 -15.04 -13.17
C THR A 327 27.22 -14.09 -13.43
N GLU A 328 27.15 -12.85 -12.93
CA GLU A 328 28.24 -11.86 -13.08
C GLU A 328 29.53 -12.32 -12.35
N LEU A 329 29.39 -12.96 -11.20
CA LEU A 329 30.52 -13.47 -10.41
C LEU A 329 31.15 -14.74 -11.00
N GLU A 330 30.38 -15.59 -11.70
CA GLU A 330 30.90 -16.74 -12.44
C GLU A 330 31.91 -16.30 -13.53
N GLY A 331 31.75 -15.10 -14.10
CA GLY A 331 32.65 -14.53 -15.10
C GLY A 331 33.96 -13.94 -14.54
N SER A 332 34.06 -13.77 -13.21
CA SER A 332 35.20 -13.10 -12.56
C SER A 332 36.19 -14.10 -11.97
N THR A 333 37.41 -14.15 -12.51
CA THR A 333 38.47 -15.07 -12.08
C THR A 333 38.81 -14.85 -10.61
N GLY A 334 38.44 -15.82 -9.74
CA GLY A 334 38.68 -15.76 -8.29
C GLY A 334 37.42 -15.66 -7.43
N GLN A 335 36.22 -15.52 -8.02
CA GLN A 335 34.96 -15.40 -7.29
C GLN A 335 34.00 -16.59 -7.48
N ILE A 336 34.45 -17.67 -8.13
CA ILE A 336 33.64 -18.88 -8.41
C ILE A 336 33.01 -19.46 -7.14
N ARG A 337 33.79 -19.58 -6.05
CA ARG A 337 33.26 -20.09 -4.76
C ARG A 337 32.15 -19.21 -4.19
N LEU A 338 32.22 -17.90 -4.42
CA LEU A 338 31.19 -16.98 -3.96
C LEU A 338 29.92 -17.11 -4.82
N ALA A 339 30.07 -17.22 -6.13
CA ALA A 339 28.95 -17.47 -7.03
C ALA A 339 28.22 -18.79 -6.66
N GLU A 340 28.95 -19.87 -6.39
CA GLU A 340 28.37 -21.15 -5.96
C GLU A 340 27.59 -21.02 -4.64
N GLN A 341 28.09 -20.23 -3.67
CA GLN A 341 27.40 -19.97 -2.41
C GLN A 341 26.09 -19.19 -2.61
N ILE A 342 26.10 -18.17 -3.48
CA ILE A 342 24.89 -17.42 -3.82
C ILE A 342 23.87 -18.32 -4.50
N LYS A 343 24.33 -19.16 -5.44
CA LYS A 343 23.48 -20.10 -6.17
C LYS A 343 22.80 -21.10 -5.23
N HIS A 344 23.55 -21.65 -4.27
CA HIS A 344 22.99 -22.52 -3.24
C HIS A 344 21.94 -21.80 -2.39
N PHE A 345 22.23 -20.57 -1.97
CA PHE A 345 21.30 -19.74 -1.21
C PHE A 345 20.01 -19.42 -2.00
N CYS A 346 20.13 -19.10 -3.29
CA CYS A 346 18.98 -18.89 -4.19
C CYS A 346 18.10 -20.14 -4.30
N GLN A 347 18.70 -21.33 -4.37
CA GLN A 347 17.95 -22.58 -4.46
C GLN A 347 17.10 -22.83 -3.21
N GLU A 348 17.60 -22.46 -2.03
CA GLU A 348 16.84 -22.55 -0.77
C GLU A 348 15.73 -21.48 -0.68
N LEU A 349 15.93 -20.31 -1.28
CA LEU A 349 14.95 -19.23 -1.30
C LEU A 349 13.85 -19.38 -2.36
N ARG A 350 13.96 -20.33 -3.29
CA ARG A 350 13.03 -20.47 -4.41
C ARG A 350 11.60 -20.63 -3.88
N PRO A 351 10.68 -19.68 -4.15
CA PRO A 351 9.31 -19.77 -3.65
C PRO A 351 8.65 -21.04 -4.16
N THR A 352 8.10 -21.86 -3.27
CA THR A 352 7.44 -23.12 -3.63
C THR A 352 6.21 -22.90 -4.53
N SER A 353 5.72 -21.66 -4.62
CA SER A 353 4.56 -21.26 -5.41
C SER A 353 4.86 -20.77 -6.83
N LEU A 354 6.13 -20.64 -7.24
CA LEU A 354 6.48 -20.27 -8.62
C LEU A 354 6.64 -21.53 -9.49
N ALA A 355 5.50 -22.08 -9.93
CA ALA A 355 5.52 -22.95 -11.10
C ALA A 355 6.01 -22.13 -12.30
N LEU A 356 6.97 -22.69 -13.06
CA LEU A 356 7.71 -22.11 -14.19
C LEU A 356 7.03 -20.88 -14.85
N VAL A 357 7.50 -19.68 -14.50
CA VAL A 357 7.43 -18.52 -15.40
C VAL A 357 8.76 -18.53 -16.16
N GLU A 358 8.72 -18.86 -17.45
CA GLU A 358 9.90 -18.75 -18.31
C GLU A 358 10.32 -17.28 -18.40
N SER A 359 11.50 -16.97 -17.89
CA SER A 359 12.10 -15.64 -17.96
C SER A 359 12.54 -15.34 -19.39
N HIS A 360 11.87 -14.41 -20.08
CA HIS A 360 12.44 -13.77 -21.26
C HIS A 360 13.58 -12.83 -20.82
N ILE A 361 14.81 -13.34 -20.85
CA ILE A 361 16.02 -12.53 -20.62
C ILE A 361 16.33 -11.78 -21.92
N ALA A 362 16.10 -10.47 -21.93
CA ALA A 362 16.65 -9.60 -22.97
C ALA A 362 18.12 -9.31 -22.63
N ILE A 363 19.04 -9.94 -23.36
CA ILE A 363 20.49 -9.67 -23.27
C ILE A 363 20.78 -8.37 -24.02
N ALA A 364 21.23 -7.34 -23.31
CA ALA A 364 21.75 -6.12 -23.93
C ALA A 364 23.07 -6.43 -24.66
N GLN A 365 23.19 -6.03 -25.93
CA GLN A 365 24.46 -6.14 -26.64
C GLN A 365 25.51 -5.19 -26.02
N PRO A 366 26.78 -5.63 -25.88
CA PRO A 366 27.83 -4.77 -25.35
C PRO A 366 28.11 -3.60 -26.31
N HIS A 367 28.26 -2.41 -25.72
CA HIS A 367 28.72 -1.21 -26.41
C HIS A 367 30.09 -1.46 -27.07
N GLU A 368 30.15 -1.34 -28.40
CA GLU A 368 31.41 -1.36 -29.13
C GLU A 368 32.26 -0.13 -28.77
N VAL A 369 33.50 -0.39 -28.36
CA VAL A 369 34.53 0.63 -28.15
C VAL A 369 35.00 1.15 -29.52
N PRO A 370 35.05 2.47 -29.77
CA PRO A 370 35.52 3.00 -31.04
C PRO A 370 37.00 2.68 -31.24
N ARG A 371 37.33 2.09 -32.39
CA ARG A 371 38.71 1.78 -32.80
C ARG A 371 39.51 3.07 -33.02
N PRO A 372 40.80 3.12 -32.64
CA PRO A 372 41.65 4.26 -32.96
C PRO A 372 41.88 4.34 -34.47
N VAL A 373 41.64 5.52 -35.03
CA VAL A 373 41.98 5.87 -36.41
C VAL A 373 43.51 5.92 -36.51
N GLY A 374 44.09 4.97 -37.23
CA GLY A 374 45.52 4.97 -37.52
C GLY A 374 45.90 6.15 -38.42
N LEU A 375 46.97 6.85 -38.05
CA LEU A 375 47.68 7.78 -38.92
C LEU A 375 48.23 7.01 -40.14
N VAL A 376 47.91 7.49 -41.33
CA VAL A 376 48.60 7.11 -42.57
C VAL A 376 49.81 8.04 -42.72
N ILE A 377 51.00 7.47 -42.85
CA ILE A 377 52.21 8.11 -43.39
C ILE A 377 52.29 7.76 -44.87
#